data_AF-A0A9W8UKM3-F1
#
_entry.id   AF-A0A9W8UKM3-F1
#
_cell.length_a   1.000
_cell.length_b   1.000
_cell.length_c   1.000
_cell.angle_alpha   90.00
_cell.angle_beta   90.00
_cell.angle_gamma   90.00
#
_symmetry.space_group_name_H-M   'P 1'
#
loop_
_entity.id
_entity.type
_entity.pdbx_description
1 polymer ?
#
loop_
_entity_poly.entity_id
_entity_poly.type
_entity_poly.pdbx_seq_one_letter_code
_entity_poly.pdbx_strand_id
1 'polypeptide(L)'
;MLREALNVPDELHLRCCGITKLKKYCTKPISKANRTSIKQLLSDAVAAGSWSAAQQFLTRLAQLVLCQGPHQVQGSKLLCSWQEAFAEAEKRPSAGEPVTKFTVTPTDGAAIKHEPVYIHRYIAATAKPEVSTKSEPEDEERDLSSLSEVQEETRPTHVFVPYGKPRTQHKINKIIKGMLGKPLSPTEKKSLSKSGVVYTYKFAEEAGSERPHLKIGYTDDLDRRQKEWKRKCGYEIKRVSYTPANLYPRVERLVHAQLWARRKREEQCLGCGGGHKEFFEMRLHEVNAVIGLWAEWMEHNPYDEYGLLKTEWQEKLQEVDLNDPNCWETFTAKF
;
A
#
# COMPACT_ATOMS: atom_id res chain seq x y z
N MET A 1 -0.11 3.40 -17.95
CA MET A 1 -0.24 4.85 -17.67
C MET A 1 -1.69 5.29 -17.45
N LEU A 2 -2.56 5.29 -18.47
CA LEU A 2 -3.87 5.95 -18.35
C LEU A 2 -4.83 5.23 -17.38
N ARG A 3 -4.86 3.90 -17.39
CA ARG A 3 -5.68 3.14 -16.43
C ARG A 3 -5.17 3.21 -14.98
N GLU A 4 -3.85 3.28 -14.79
CA GLU A 4 -3.20 3.33 -13.47
C GLU A 4 -3.41 4.67 -12.76
N ALA A 5 -3.43 5.78 -13.51
CA ALA A 5 -3.63 7.12 -12.96
C ALA A 5 -5.08 7.40 -12.55
N LEU A 6 -6.06 6.68 -13.11
CA LEU A 6 -7.48 6.96 -12.87
C LEU A 6 -8.03 6.36 -11.56
N ASN A 7 -7.32 5.42 -10.94
CA ASN A 7 -7.69 4.80 -9.65
C ASN A 7 -9.19 4.40 -9.57
N VAL A 8 -9.75 3.89 -10.67
CA VAL A 8 -11.14 3.43 -10.74
C VAL A 8 -11.22 1.99 -10.22
N PRO A 9 -12.08 1.67 -9.23
CA PRO A 9 -12.19 0.32 -8.66
C PRO A 9 -12.57 -0.75 -9.70
N ASP A 10 -12.09 -1.98 -9.51
CA ASP A 10 -12.30 -3.07 -10.45
C ASP A 10 -13.73 -3.66 -10.44
N GLU A 11 -14.11 -4.26 -11.57
CA GLU A 11 -15.49 -4.40 -12.12
C GLU A 11 -16.55 -5.01 -11.20
N LEU A 12 -16.19 -5.85 -10.23
CA LEU A 12 -17.17 -6.62 -9.46
C LEU A 12 -17.93 -5.79 -8.40
N HIS A 13 -17.34 -4.70 -7.89
CA HIS A 13 -17.94 -3.91 -6.82
C HIS A 13 -17.72 -2.41 -6.96
N LEU A 14 -17.90 -1.86 -8.17
CA LEU A 14 -17.88 -0.41 -8.41
C LEU A 14 -18.87 0.32 -7.49
N ARG A 15 -18.31 0.93 -6.44
CA ARG A 15 -18.98 1.84 -5.52
C ARG A 15 -18.60 3.28 -5.89
N CYS A 16 -19.45 4.20 -5.48
CA CYS A 16 -19.23 5.63 -5.67
C CYS A 16 -17.86 6.07 -5.13
N CYS A 17 -17.06 6.70 -5.98
CA CYS A 17 -15.74 7.23 -5.62
C CYS A 17 -15.82 8.55 -4.81
N GLY A 18 -17.04 9.03 -4.53
CA GLY A 18 -17.28 10.26 -3.81
C GLY A 18 -16.93 10.15 -2.33
N ILE A 19 -16.47 11.25 -1.76
CA ILE A 19 -16.09 11.36 -0.35
C ILE A 19 -17.22 12.05 0.41
N THR A 20 -17.73 11.39 1.45
CA THR A 20 -18.77 11.92 2.32
C THR A 20 -18.25 13.08 3.19
N LYS A 21 -19.14 13.85 3.82
CA LYS A 21 -18.76 14.91 4.78
C LYS A 21 -17.85 14.43 5.91
N LEU A 22 -17.92 13.14 6.25
CA LEU A 22 -17.08 12.47 7.25
C LEU A 22 -15.72 12.00 6.68
N LYS A 23 -15.32 12.48 5.50
CA LYS A 23 -14.08 12.11 4.79
C LYS A 23 -13.92 10.60 4.51
N LYS A 24 -15.03 9.85 4.46
CA LYS A 24 -15.08 8.43 4.09
C LYS A 24 -15.59 8.25 2.67
N TYR A 25 -15.13 7.22 1.97
CA TYR A 25 -15.66 6.84 0.66
C TYR A 25 -17.14 6.43 0.74
N CYS A 26 -17.89 6.84 -0.27
CA CYS A 26 -19.29 6.52 -0.40
C CYS A 26 -19.47 5.03 -0.68
N THR A 27 -20.38 4.39 0.04
CA THR A 27 -20.66 2.96 -0.11
C THR A 27 -21.75 2.67 -1.16
N LYS A 28 -22.37 3.71 -1.74
CA LYS A 28 -23.47 3.52 -2.71
C LYS A 28 -22.96 2.78 -3.96
N PRO A 29 -23.65 1.70 -4.39
CA PRO A 29 -23.26 0.99 -5.60
C PRO A 29 -23.53 1.83 -6.85
N ILE A 30 -22.69 1.67 -7.87
CA ILE A 30 -22.93 2.23 -9.20
C ILE A 30 -23.87 1.30 -9.98
N SER A 31 -24.82 1.90 -10.71
CA SER A 31 -25.84 1.18 -11.50
C SER A 31 -25.20 0.30 -12.58
N LYS A 32 -25.85 -0.81 -12.93
CA LYS A 32 -25.35 -1.75 -13.96
C LYS A 32 -25.10 -1.05 -15.30
N ALA A 33 -26.00 -0.15 -15.71
CA ALA A 33 -25.82 0.66 -16.93
C ALA A 33 -24.56 1.52 -16.87
N ASN A 34 -24.33 2.23 -15.75
CA ASN A 34 -23.13 3.04 -15.57
C ASN A 34 -21.86 2.20 -15.52
N ARG A 35 -21.89 0.99 -14.96
CA ARG A 35 -20.72 0.08 -14.98
C ARG A 35 -20.30 -0.28 -16.39
N THR A 36 -21.26 -0.62 -17.26
CA THR A 36 -21.00 -0.89 -18.68
C THR A 36 -20.43 0.35 -19.38
N SER A 37 -21.03 1.53 -19.16
CA SER A 37 -20.50 2.78 -19.74
C SER A 37 -19.10 3.14 -19.21
N ILE A 38 -18.82 2.92 -17.92
CA ILE A 38 -17.50 3.14 -17.30
C ILE A 38 -16.44 2.27 -17.96
N LYS A 39 -16.75 0.98 -18.17
CA LYS A 39 -15.85 0.03 -18.83
C LYS A 39 -15.49 0.51 -20.24
N GLN A 40 -16.50 0.89 -21.03
CA GLN A 40 -16.29 1.37 -22.39
C GLN A 40 -15.45 2.65 -22.39
N LEU A 41 -15.79 3.63 -21.55
CA LEU A 41 -15.06 4.90 -21.46
C LEU A 41 -13.61 4.73 -21.00
N LEU A 42 -13.32 3.75 -20.12
CA LEU A 42 -11.95 3.42 -19.73
C LEU A 42 -11.16 2.84 -20.91
N SER A 43 -11.79 1.98 -21.71
CA SER A 43 -11.18 1.44 -22.94
C SER A 43 -10.90 2.54 -23.96
N ASP A 44 -11.88 3.42 -24.19
CA ASP A 44 -11.78 4.53 -25.14
C ASP A 44 -10.73 5.56 -24.70
N ALA A 45 -10.67 5.86 -23.39
CA ALA A 45 -9.68 6.76 -22.83
C ALA A 45 -8.25 6.19 -22.97
N VAL A 46 -8.06 4.88 -22.78
CA VAL A 46 -6.75 4.24 -22.99
C VAL A 46 -6.39 4.26 -24.47
N ALA A 47 -7.34 3.99 -25.36
CA ALA A 47 -7.14 4.01 -26.81
C ALA A 47 -6.79 5.41 -27.34
N ALA A 48 -7.29 6.47 -26.70
CA ALA A 48 -6.98 7.86 -27.07
C ALA A 48 -5.51 8.26 -26.83
N GLY A 49 -4.77 7.51 -26.01
CA GLY A 49 -3.30 7.59 -25.91
C GLY A 49 -2.72 8.84 -25.23
N SER A 50 -3.48 9.92 -25.03
CA SER A 50 -3.06 11.15 -24.36
C SER A 50 -4.19 11.77 -23.54
N TRP A 51 -3.86 12.58 -22.53
CA TRP A 51 -4.87 13.30 -21.72
C TRP A 51 -5.79 14.17 -22.58
N SER A 52 -5.21 14.98 -23.47
CA SER A 52 -5.97 15.90 -24.32
C SER A 52 -6.95 15.17 -25.23
N ALA A 53 -6.55 14.04 -25.81
CA ALA A 53 -7.43 13.21 -26.62
C ALA A 53 -8.51 12.47 -25.80
N ALA A 54 -8.19 12.10 -24.55
CA ALA A 54 -9.10 11.39 -23.65
C ALA A 54 -10.05 12.31 -22.85
N GLN A 55 -9.89 13.64 -22.91
CA GLN A 55 -10.53 14.60 -22.01
C GLN A 55 -12.06 14.44 -21.93
N GLN A 56 -12.73 14.22 -23.07
CA GLN A 56 -14.19 14.04 -23.10
C GLN A 56 -14.62 12.74 -22.43
N PHE A 57 -13.87 11.65 -22.65
CA PHE A 57 -14.12 10.36 -22.00
C PHE A 57 -13.89 10.44 -20.49
N LEU A 58 -12.82 11.10 -20.07
CA LEU A 58 -12.46 11.28 -18.66
C LEU A 58 -13.46 12.17 -17.91
N THR A 59 -13.93 13.24 -18.56
CA THR A 59 -15.00 14.09 -18.01
C THR A 59 -16.26 13.29 -17.76
N ARG A 60 -16.66 12.46 -18.73
CA ARG A 60 -17.83 11.60 -18.59
C ARG A 60 -17.61 10.52 -17.53
N LEU A 61 -16.42 9.92 -17.49
CA LEU A 61 -16.04 8.90 -16.51
C LEU A 61 -16.11 9.45 -15.08
N ALA A 62 -15.59 10.65 -14.83
CA ALA A 62 -15.58 11.30 -13.51
C ALA A 62 -16.99 11.47 -12.92
N GLN A 63 -18.01 11.64 -13.77
CA GLN A 63 -19.41 11.73 -13.34
C GLN A 63 -20.02 10.35 -13.06
N LEU A 64 -19.71 9.35 -13.90
CA LEU A 64 -20.33 8.03 -13.82
C LEU A 64 -19.80 7.18 -12.66
N VAL A 65 -18.57 7.41 -12.23
CA VAL A 65 -17.99 6.77 -11.03
C VAL A 65 -18.53 7.34 -9.71
N LEU A 66 -19.40 8.36 -9.77
CA LEU A 66 -20.05 8.98 -8.63
C LEU A 66 -21.54 8.61 -8.60
N CYS A 67 -22.12 8.48 -7.41
CA CYS A 67 -23.56 8.20 -7.28
C CYS A 67 -24.37 9.39 -7.79
N GLN A 68 -25.52 9.12 -8.41
CA GLN A 68 -26.50 10.14 -8.77
C GLN A 68 -27.03 10.79 -7.48
N GLY A 69 -26.63 12.03 -7.20
CA GLY A 69 -26.92 12.72 -5.94
C GLY A 69 -25.76 13.62 -5.47
N PRO A 70 -25.51 13.73 -4.15
CA PRO A 70 -24.66 14.79 -3.58
C PRO A 70 -23.18 14.66 -3.93
N HIS A 71 -22.72 13.53 -4.46
CA HIS A 71 -21.32 13.35 -4.85
C HIS A 71 -21.05 13.79 -6.29
N GLN A 72 -22.05 14.06 -7.14
CA GLN A 72 -21.84 14.52 -8.53
C GLN A 72 -21.01 15.81 -8.60
N VAL A 73 -21.17 16.70 -7.61
CA VAL A 73 -20.38 17.95 -7.49
C VAL A 73 -18.88 17.71 -7.30
N GLN A 74 -18.46 16.49 -6.97
CA GLN A 74 -17.04 16.12 -6.81
C GLN A 74 -16.40 15.68 -8.12
N GLY A 75 -17.17 15.56 -9.21
CA GLY A 75 -16.67 15.11 -10.51
C GLY A 75 -15.58 16.01 -11.07
N SER A 76 -15.73 17.34 -10.97
CA SER A 76 -14.70 18.29 -11.41
C SER A 76 -13.41 18.16 -10.62
N LYS A 77 -13.51 18.00 -9.30
CA LYS A 77 -12.35 17.80 -8.42
C LYS A 77 -11.63 16.48 -8.71
N LEU A 78 -12.40 15.42 -8.97
CA LEU A 78 -11.86 14.12 -9.36
C LEU A 78 -11.13 14.22 -10.71
N LEU A 79 -11.73 14.90 -11.70
CA LEU A 79 -11.12 15.14 -13.00
C LEU A 79 -9.82 15.95 -12.88
N CYS A 80 -9.79 17.01 -12.06
CA CYS A 80 -8.55 17.77 -11.80
C CYS A 80 -7.47 16.88 -11.18
N SER A 81 -7.83 16.04 -10.20
CA SER A 81 -6.85 15.12 -9.59
C SER A 81 -6.29 14.10 -10.58
N TRP A 82 -7.11 13.66 -11.55
CA TRP A 82 -6.62 12.82 -12.64
C TRP A 82 -5.69 13.62 -13.54
N GLN A 83 -6.06 14.83 -13.96
CA GLN A 83 -5.22 15.68 -14.82
C GLN A 83 -3.82 15.90 -14.22
N GLU A 84 -3.76 16.19 -12.92
CA GLU A 84 -2.52 16.33 -12.18
C GLU A 84 -1.71 15.02 -12.20
N ALA A 85 -2.34 13.88 -11.93
CA ALA A 85 -1.68 12.58 -11.99
C ALA A 85 -1.13 12.24 -13.40
N PHE A 86 -1.82 12.66 -14.46
CA PHE A 86 -1.34 12.52 -15.83
C PHE A 86 -0.16 13.43 -16.14
N ALA A 87 -0.25 14.71 -15.78
CA ALA A 87 0.84 15.66 -16.00
C ALA A 87 2.11 15.20 -15.26
N GLU A 88 1.98 14.63 -14.06
CA GLU A 88 3.11 14.05 -13.33
C GLU A 88 3.62 12.74 -13.95
N ALA A 89 2.77 11.94 -14.59
CA ALA A 89 3.18 10.76 -15.33
C ALA A 89 3.89 11.10 -16.66
N GLU A 90 3.45 12.14 -17.36
CA GLU A 90 4.03 12.64 -18.61
C GLU A 90 5.37 13.35 -18.39
N LYS A 91 5.57 14.01 -17.23
CA LYS A 91 6.86 14.62 -16.85
C LYS A 91 7.94 13.61 -16.50
N ARG A 92 7.63 12.32 -16.36
CA ARG A 92 8.67 11.29 -16.22
C ARG A 92 9.38 11.15 -17.57
N PRO A 93 10.70 11.38 -17.66
CA PRO A 93 11.40 11.23 -18.93
C PRO A 93 11.29 9.77 -19.39
N SER A 94 10.77 9.57 -20.59
CA SER A 94 10.86 8.30 -21.29
C SER A 94 12.33 7.97 -21.49
N ALA A 95 12.86 7.03 -20.71
CA ALA A 95 14.20 6.48 -20.93
C ALA A 95 14.17 5.57 -22.16
N GLY A 96 14.14 6.19 -23.34
CA GLY A 96 14.83 5.67 -24.51
C GLY A 96 16.14 6.43 -24.62
N GLU A 97 17.27 5.77 -24.43
CA GLU A 97 18.55 6.37 -24.83
C GLU A 97 18.87 5.97 -26.29
N PRO A 98 19.24 6.93 -27.14
CA PRO A 98 19.95 6.68 -28.39
C PRO A 98 21.45 6.45 -28.10
N VAL A 99 22.09 5.54 -28.85
CA VAL A 99 23.55 5.42 -28.93
C VAL A 99 24.02 5.80 -30.34
N THR A 100 24.89 6.81 -30.42
CA THR A 100 25.82 7.05 -31.54
C THR A 100 27.25 7.28 -31.06
N LYS A 101 28.17 6.45 -31.60
CA LYS A 101 29.57 6.67 -32.12
C LYS A 101 30.80 6.99 -31.22
N PHE A 102 31.82 6.12 -31.41
CA PHE A 102 33.31 6.27 -31.55
C PHE A 102 34.16 7.29 -30.76
N THR A 103 35.39 6.80 -30.40
CA THR A 103 36.68 7.46 -30.02
C THR A 103 36.73 8.24 -28.70
N VAL A 104 37.69 8.12 -27.76
CA VAL A 104 38.87 7.25 -27.45
C VAL A 104 39.15 7.39 -25.93
N THR A 105 39.50 6.26 -25.27
CA THR A 105 40.26 5.95 -24.02
C THR A 105 40.79 7.05 -23.06
N PRO A 106 41.31 6.72 -21.84
CA PRO A 106 40.98 5.66 -20.86
C PRO A 106 40.94 6.17 -19.37
N THR A 107 40.55 5.25 -18.47
CA THR A 107 41.03 5.09 -17.07
C THR A 107 40.13 5.56 -15.91
N ASP A 108 39.84 4.56 -15.07
CA ASP A 108 39.51 4.53 -13.64
C ASP A 108 38.21 5.11 -13.06
N GLY A 109 37.49 4.20 -12.37
CA GLY A 109 37.00 4.51 -11.04
C GLY A 109 35.49 4.42 -10.82
N ALA A 110 35.09 3.37 -10.10
CA ALA A 110 33.95 3.35 -9.18
C ALA A 110 32.53 3.36 -9.78
N ALA A 111 31.96 2.15 -9.80
CA ALA A 111 30.56 1.85 -10.05
C ALA A 111 29.71 2.04 -8.78
N ILE A 112 28.66 2.89 -8.83
CA ILE A 112 27.51 2.86 -7.91
C ILE A 112 26.29 3.42 -8.68
N LYS A 113 25.46 2.59 -9.32
CA LYS A 113 24.20 1.99 -8.83
C LYS A 113 23.20 2.99 -8.20
N HIS A 114 22.41 3.57 -9.11
CA HIS A 114 20.96 3.80 -9.09
C HIS A 114 20.18 3.52 -7.79
N GLU A 115 19.39 4.53 -7.41
CA GLU A 115 18.29 4.47 -6.46
C GLU A 115 17.01 5.06 -7.10
N PRO A 116 15.84 4.39 -7.01
CA PRO A 116 14.55 4.91 -7.46
C PRO A 116 13.68 5.49 -6.33
N VAL A 117 13.15 6.68 -6.63
CA VAL A 117 11.77 7.21 -6.46
C VAL A 117 11.10 7.18 -5.07
N TYR A 118 10.91 8.39 -4.53
CA TYR A 118 10.17 8.73 -3.31
C TYR A 118 8.89 9.57 -3.57
N ILE A 119 7.79 9.13 -2.95
CA ILE A 119 6.81 9.85 -2.10
C ILE A 119 5.86 10.94 -2.67
N HIS A 120 4.57 10.75 -2.34
CA HIS A 120 3.52 11.77 -2.38
C HIS A 120 3.52 12.62 -1.09
N ARG A 121 3.67 13.95 -1.27
CA ARG A 121 3.55 14.99 -0.23
C ARG A 121 2.09 15.29 0.14
N TYR A 122 1.87 15.69 1.40
CA TYR A 122 0.67 16.39 1.87
C TYR A 122 0.97 17.89 1.98
N ILE A 123 0.02 18.73 1.54
CA ILE A 123 -0.01 20.19 1.76
C ILE A 123 -0.75 20.44 3.07
N ALA A 124 -0.13 21.22 3.96
CA ALA A 124 -0.72 21.76 5.17
C ALA A 124 -1.66 22.93 4.81
N ALA A 125 -2.88 22.91 5.36
CA ALA A 125 -3.80 24.03 5.26
C ALA A 125 -3.41 25.10 6.28
N THR A 126 -3.00 26.27 5.79
CA THR A 126 -2.88 27.49 6.58
C THR A 126 -4.27 28.12 6.73
N ALA A 127 -4.78 28.19 7.97
CA ALA A 127 -5.85 29.11 8.31
C ALA A 127 -5.25 30.52 8.41
N LYS A 128 -5.84 31.48 7.68
CA LYS A 128 -5.62 32.91 7.91
C LYS A 128 -6.77 33.45 8.78
N PRO A 129 -6.53 34.42 9.68
CA PRO A 129 -7.56 35.06 10.47
C PRO A 129 -8.24 36.19 9.69
N GLU A 130 -9.56 36.30 9.82
CA GLU A 130 -10.32 37.48 9.39
C GLU A 130 -10.30 38.55 10.49
N VAL A 131 -10.03 39.77 10.07
CA VAL A 131 -10.07 41.01 10.85
C VAL A 131 -11.51 41.52 10.91
N SER A 132 -12.01 41.82 12.10
CA SER A 132 -13.13 42.74 12.27
C SER A 132 -12.91 43.60 13.52
N THR A 133 -12.76 44.89 13.29
CA THR A 133 -12.64 45.98 14.27
C THR A 133 -13.95 46.23 15.02
N LYS A 134 -13.92 46.29 16.36
CA LYS A 134 -14.41 47.44 17.15
C LYS A 134 -14.14 47.33 18.67
N SER A 135 -13.50 48.37 19.19
CA SER A 135 -13.62 49.04 20.51
C SER A 135 -13.34 48.29 21.83
N GLU A 136 -12.25 48.69 22.49
CA GLU A 136 -11.93 48.73 23.94
C GLU A 136 -12.80 49.77 24.71
N PRO A 137 -12.67 49.98 26.05
CA PRO A 137 -11.77 49.38 27.08
C PRO A 137 -12.56 48.76 28.27
N GLU A 138 -11.97 48.07 29.26
CA GLU A 138 -11.31 48.62 30.45
C GLU A 138 -10.68 47.48 31.29
N ASP A 139 -9.49 47.79 31.83
CA ASP A 139 -8.81 47.33 33.06
C ASP A 139 -9.17 45.97 33.71
N GLU A 140 -8.16 45.09 33.81
CA GLU A 140 -7.72 44.55 35.11
C GLU A 140 -6.39 43.78 34.95
N GLU A 141 -5.37 44.23 35.67
CA GLU A 141 -4.10 43.52 35.86
C GLU A 141 -4.34 42.16 36.54
N ARG A 142 -3.80 41.07 35.97
CA ARG A 142 -3.62 39.82 36.73
C ARG A 142 -2.42 38.99 36.28
N ASP A 143 -1.36 39.19 37.06
CA ASP A 143 -0.50 38.17 37.68
C ASP A 143 0.18 37.11 36.79
N LEU A 144 1.40 37.44 36.41
CA LEU A 144 2.45 36.55 35.88
C LEU A 144 3.02 35.70 37.03
N SER A 145 2.32 34.64 37.45
CA SER A 145 2.91 33.67 38.40
C SER A 145 2.26 32.28 38.33
N SER A 146 2.32 31.62 37.17
CA SER A 146 2.29 30.14 37.09
C SER A 146 2.76 29.65 35.73
N LEU A 147 4.07 29.66 35.51
CA LEU A 147 4.69 28.73 34.58
C LEU A 147 4.85 27.41 35.33
N SER A 148 3.79 26.61 35.38
CA SER A 148 3.95 25.19 35.65
C SER A 148 4.73 24.59 34.48
N GLU A 149 5.86 23.97 34.80
CA GLU A 149 6.64 23.16 33.87
C GLU A 149 5.70 22.21 33.13
N VAL A 150 5.48 22.48 31.84
CA VAL A 150 4.90 21.50 30.94
C VAL A 150 5.94 20.41 30.83
N GLN A 151 5.82 19.40 31.70
CA GLN A 151 6.50 18.14 31.50
C GLN A 151 6.01 17.61 30.15
N GLU A 152 6.84 17.74 29.13
CA GLU A 152 6.72 16.91 27.93
C GLU A 152 6.77 15.46 28.42
N GLU A 153 5.60 14.86 28.62
CA GLU A 153 5.50 13.43 28.85
C GLU A 153 6.15 12.73 27.65
N THR A 154 7.40 12.32 27.83
CA THR A 154 8.13 11.54 26.83
C THR A 154 7.34 10.27 26.61
N ARG A 155 6.64 10.21 25.47
CA ARG A 155 5.85 9.03 25.11
C ARG A 155 6.78 7.82 25.12
N PRO A 156 6.38 6.74 25.78
CA PRO A 156 7.23 5.57 25.88
C PRO A 156 7.46 5.00 24.48
N THR A 157 8.74 4.90 24.12
CA THR A 157 9.19 4.56 22.77
C THR A 157 9.16 3.04 22.56
N HIS A 158 8.61 2.60 21.42
CA HIS A 158 8.59 1.19 21.07
C HIS A 158 10.02 0.69 20.76
N VAL A 159 10.52 -0.27 21.54
CA VAL A 159 11.86 -0.85 21.33
C VAL A 159 11.77 -2.10 20.45
N PHE A 160 12.42 -2.04 19.28
CA PHE A 160 12.47 -3.13 18.31
C PHE A 160 13.85 -3.79 18.25
N VAL A 161 13.86 -5.12 18.28
CA VAL A 161 15.07 -5.94 18.16
C VAL A 161 14.96 -6.91 16.98
N PRO A 162 16.09 -7.33 16.38
CA PRO A 162 16.08 -8.37 15.33
C PRO A 162 15.32 -9.63 15.76
N TYR A 163 14.56 -10.22 14.83
CA TYR A 163 13.76 -11.42 15.10
C TYR A 163 14.10 -12.57 14.17
N GLY A 164 14.58 -13.68 14.76
CA GLY A 164 14.95 -14.89 14.06
C GLY A 164 16.45 -15.03 13.87
N LYS A 165 16.90 -16.23 13.51
CA LYS A 165 18.31 -16.50 13.20
C LYS A 165 18.64 -15.89 11.83
N PRO A 166 19.84 -15.31 11.63
CA PRO A 166 20.30 -14.89 10.31
C PRO A 166 20.23 -16.04 9.31
N ARG A 167 19.77 -15.77 8.09
CA ARG A 167 19.65 -16.76 7.00
C ARG A 167 20.24 -16.17 5.73
N THR A 168 20.90 -17.01 4.94
CA THR A 168 21.30 -16.67 3.58
C THR A 168 20.08 -16.62 2.66
N GLN A 169 20.18 -15.91 1.54
CA GLN A 169 19.10 -15.85 0.54
C GLN A 169 18.67 -17.25 0.08
N HIS A 170 19.64 -18.14 -0.20
CA HIS A 170 19.35 -19.54 -0.53
C HIS A 170 18.52 -20.25 0.54
N LYS A 171 18.84 -20.07 1.83
CA LYS A 171 18.06 -20.67 2.93
C LYS A 171 16.65 -20.10 3.02
N ILE A 172 16.47 -18.80 2.73
CA ILE A 172 15.16 -18.15 2.67
C ILE A 172 14.36 -18.74 1.51
N ASN A 173 14.94 -18.78 0.30
CA ASN A 173 14.32 -19.35 -0.89
C ASN A 173 13.94 -20.83 -0.68
N LYS A 174 14.82 -21.63 -0.07
CA LYS A 174 14.52 -23.03 0.28
C LYS A 174 13.30 -23.16 1.22
N ILE A 175 13.15 -22.26 2.18
CA ILE A 175 11.98 -22.22 3.06
C ILE A 175 10.72 -21.89 2.27
N ILE A 176 10.77 -20.87 1.41
CA ILE A 176 9.62 -20.47 0.59
C ILE A 176 9.22 -21.62 -0.35
N LYS A 177 10.16 -22.26 -1.04
CA LYS A 177 9.93 -23.46 -1.85
C LYS A 177 9.23 -24.56 -1.04
N GLY A 178 9.75 -24.84 0.15
CA GLY A 178 9.15 -25.82 1.07
C GLY A 178 7.79 -25.40 1.64
N MET A 179 7.49 -24.11 1.72
CA MET A 179 6.16 -23.62 2.07
C MET A 179 5.20 -23.87 0.92
N LEU A 180 5.53 -23.40 -0.29
CA LEU A 180 4.71 -23.52 -1.50
C LEU A 180 4.31 -24.96 -1.80
N GLY A 181 5.25 -25.91 -1.68
CA GLY A 181 4.99 -27.33 -1.90
C GLY A 181 4.14 -28.01 -0.80
N LYS A 182 3.94 -27.37 0.36
CA LYS A 182 3.09 -27.93 1.42
C LYS A 182 1.62 -27.65 1.15
N PRO A 183 0.73 -28.63 1.40
CA PRO A 183 -0.70 -28.42 1.37
C PRO A 183 -1.13 -27.25 2.25
N LEU A 184 -2.23 -26.58 1.86
CA LEU A 184 -2.85 -25.55 2.68
C LEU A 184 -3.29 -26.13 4.03
N SER A 185 -2.96 -25.42 5.10
CA SER A 185 -3.43 -25.72 6.45
C SER A 185 -4.95 -25.55 6.57
N PRO A 186 -5.60 -26.12 7.59
CA PRO A 186 -7.05 -25.94 7.80
C PRO A 186 -7.47 -24.46 7.89
N THR A 187 -6.65 -23.60 8.47
CA THR A 187 -6.89 -22.15 8.55
C THR A 187 -6.81 -21.49 7.17
N GLU A 188 -5.83 -21.86 6.35
CA GLU A 188 -5.70 -21.35 4.98
C GLU A 188 -6.86 -21.85 4.10
N LYS A 189 -7.27 -23.12 4.23
CA LYS A 189 -8.42 -23.66 3.49
C LYS A 189 -9.71 -22.90 3.76
N LYS A 190 -9.94 -22.46 5.00
CA LYS A 190 -11.11 -21.60 5.35
C LYS A 190 -11.10 -20.26 4.63
N SER A 191 -9.93 -19.78 4.17
CA SER A 191 -9.81 -18.54 3.40
C SER A 191 -10.02 -18.73 1.89
N LEU A 192 -10.19 -19.97 1.39
CA LEU A 192 -10.57 -20.21 -0.01
C LEU A 192 -11.97 -19.67 -0.33
N SER A 193 -12.90 -19.76 0.62
CA SER A 193 -14.29 -19.32 0.48
C SER A 193 -14.57 -17.94 1.08
N LYS A 194 -13.53 -17.24 1.57
CA LYS A 194 -13.69 -15.97 2.29
C LYS A 194 -12.65 -14.95 1.84
N SER A 195 -13.13 -13.80 1.37
CA SER A 195 -12.25 -12.66 1.09
C SER A 195 -11.61 -12.11 2.35
N GLY A 196 -10.36 -11.68 2.23
CA GLY A 196 -9.66 -10.95 3.27
C GLY A 196 -8.52 -10.15 2.68
N VAL A 197 -7.72 -9.55 3.56
CA VAL A 197 -6.68 -8.62 3.19
C VAL A 197 -5.40 -8.91 3.96
N VAL A 198 -4.27 -8.62 3.34
CA VAL A 198 -2.99 -8.40 4.01
C VAL A 198 -2.87 -6.90 4.25
N TYR A 199 -2.58 -6.50 5.49
CA TYR A 199 -2.48 -5.10 5.89
C TYR A 199 -1.06 -4.77 6.35
N THR A 200 -0.72 -3.49 6.17
CA THR A 200 0.51 -2.91 6.70
C THR A 200 0.17 -1.73 7.60
N TYR A 201 0.61 -1.79 8.85
CA TYR A 201 0.47 -0.72 9.84
C TYR A 201 1.84 -0.17 10.23
N LYS A 202 1.87 1.07 10.70
CA LYS A 202 3.02 1.64 11.41
C LYS A 202 2.57 2.44 12.62
N PHE A 203 3.48 2.73 13.52
CA PHE A 203 3.22 3.64 14.63
C PHE A 203 3.09 5.08 14.14
N ALA A 204 2.19 5.84 14.77
CA ALA A 204 1.98 7.24 14.43
C ALA A 204 3.24 8.10 14.63
N GLU A 205 4.07 7.78 15.62
CA GLU A 205 5.34 8.46 15.90
C GLU A 205 6.38 8.29 14.78
N GLU A 206 6.27 7.22 13.99
CA GLU A 206 7.12 6.99 12.82
C GLU A 206 6.55 7.64 11.53
N ALA A 207 5.72 8.67 11.69
CA ALA A 207 5.19 9.49 10.60
C ALA A 207 6.27 10.44 10.06
N GLY A 208 7.22 9.90 9.32
CA GLY A 208 8.31 10.67 8.70
C GLY A 208 9.58 9.84 8.50
N SER A 209 9.71 8.74 9.26
CA SER A 209 10.80 7.78 9.07
C SER A 209 10.81 7.23 7.65
N GLU A 210 12.00 7.19 7.07
CA GLU A 210 12.25 6.65 5.75
C GLU A 210 12.05 5.13 5.71
N ARG A 211 12.47 4.44 6.78
CA ARG A 211 12.39 2.97 6.96
C ARG A 211 11.69 2.66 8.28
N PRO A 212 10.38 2.91 8.39
CA PRO A 212 9.66 2.68 9.63
C PRO A 212 9.54 1.18 9.97
N HIS A 213 9.18 0.87 11.21
CA HIS A 213 8.75 -0.45 11.63
C HIS A 213 7.34 -0.71 11.10
N LEU A 214 7.27 -1.48 10.02
CA LEU A 214 6.04 -1.87 9.38
C LEU A 214 5.56 -3.19 9.97
N LYS A 215 4.37 -3.19 10.58
CA LYS A 215 3.69 -4.43 10.93
C LYS A 215 2.95 -4.96 9.73
N ILE A 216 3.25 -6.20 9.34
CA ILE A 216 2.52 -6.92 8.29
C ILE A 216 1.68 -8.00 8.95
N GLY A 217 0.37 -7.99 8.71
CA GLY A 217 -0.54 -9.02 9.18
C GLY A 217 -1.70 -9.20 8.22
N TYR A 218 -2.66 -10.04 8.58
CA TYR A 218 -3.84 -10.28 7.77
C TYR A 218 -5.13 -10.23 8.58
N THR A 219 -6.25 -9.99 7.91
CA THR A 219 -7.59 -10.04 8.52
C THR A 219 -8.68 -10.15 7.45
N ASP A 220 -9.84 -10.64 7.84
CA ASP A 220 -11.08 -10.55 7.07
C ASP A 220 -11.88 -9.27 7.41
N ASP A 221 -11.53 -8.59 8.50
CA ASP A 221 -12.16 -7.38 8.99
C ASP A 221 -11.10 -6.42 9.55
N LEU A 222 -10.81 -5.37 8.79
CA LEU A 222 -9.81 -4.36 9.12
C LEU A 222 -10.20 -3.51 10.33
N ASP A 223 -11.48 -3.18 10.46
CA ASP A 223 -11.96 -2.28 11.50
C ASP A 223 -12.01 -2.99 12.85
N ARG A 224 -12.46 -4.25 12.87
CA ARG A 224 -12.33 -5.13 14.04
C ARG A 224 -10.86 -5.26 14.45
N ARG A 225 -9.97 -5.55 13.49
CA ARG A 225 -8.54 -5.75 13.77
C ARG A 225 -7.88 -4.50 14.34
N GLN A 226 -8.22 -3.32 13.80
CA GLN A 226 -7.72 -2.04 14.32
C GLN A 226 -8.22 -1.75 15.75
N LYS A 227 -9.50 -2.01 16.03
CA LYS A 227 -10.06 -1.89 17.39
C LYS A 227 -9.40 -2.84 18.38
N GLU A 228 -9.09 -4.08 17.96
CA GLU A 228 -8.37 -5.03 18.81
C GLU A 228 -6.99 -4.54 19.19
N TRP A 229 -6.25 -3.96 18.25
CA TRP A 229 -4.92 -3.40 18.51
C TRP A 229 -4.97 -2.23 19.50
N LYS A 230 -5.90 -1.29 19.30
CA LYS A 230 -6.10 -0.18 20.24
C LYS A 230 -6.51 -0.69 21.62
N ARG A 231 -7.45 -1.63 21.69
CA ARG A 231 -7.96 -2.18 22.97
C ARG A 231 -6.93 -3.01 23.73
N LYS A 232 -6.19 -3.89 23.05
CA LYS A 232 -5.27 -4.84 23.71
C LYS A 232 -3.91 -4.23 23.99
N CYS A 233 -3.42 -3.38 23.10
CA CYS A 233 -2.03 -2.93 23.13
C CYS A 233 -1.91 -1.42 23.37
N GLY A 234 -3.01 -0.68 23.30
CA GLY A 234 -3.00 0.78 23.45
C GLY A 234 -2.42 1.51 22.24
N TYR A 235 -2.16 0.84 21.11
CA TYR A 235 -1.41 1.45 20.02
C TYR A 235 -2.23 2.46 19.23
N GLU A 236 -1.66 3.65 19.05
CA GLU A 236 -2.05 4.63 18.05
C GLU A 236 -1.43 4.24 16.70
N ILE A 237 -2.04 3.26 16.03
CA ILE A 237 -1.59 2.76 14.73
C ILE A 237 -2.13 3.59 13.57
N LYS A 238 -1.24 3.88 12.60
CA LYS A 238 -1.62 4.40 11.29
C LYS A 238 -1.65 3.25 10.28
N ARG A 239 -2.82 3.02 9.68
CA ARG A 239 -2.94 2.14 8.50
C ARG A 239 -2.25 2.82 7.32
N VAL A 240 -1.25 2.15 6.73
CA VAL A 240 -0.49 2.69 5.60
C VAL A 240 -0.83 2.00 4.28
N SER A 241 -1.11 0.71 4.29
CA SER A 241 -1.61 -0.01 3.12
C SER A 241 -2.46 -1.22 3.51
N TYR A 242 -3.27 -1.69 2.57
CA TYR A 242 -3.92 -3.00 2.62
C TYR A 242 -4.09 -3.51 1.19
N THR A 243 -3.94 -4.82 1.02
CA THR A 243 -4.05 -5.50 -0.27
C THR A 243 -5.07 -6.64 -0.11
N PRO A 244 -6.23 -6.59 -0.80
CA PRO A 244 -7.10 -7.74 -0.93
C PRO A 244 -6.33 -8.91 -1.52
N ALA A 245 -6.48 -10.10 -0.94
CA ALA A 245 -5.79 -11.28 -1.42
C ALA A 245 -6.62 -12.53 -1.17
N ASN A 246 -6.75 -13.37 -2.20
CA ASN A 246 -7.14 -14.76 -2.01
C ASN A 246 -6.06 -15.47 -1.20
N LEU A 247 -6.47 -16.40 -0.34
CA LEU A 247 -5.54 -17.09 0.56
C LEU A 247 -4.66 -16.11 1.37
N TYR A 248 -5.21 -14.97 1.81
CA TYR A 248 -4.49 -13.94 2.56
C TYR A 248 -3.61 -14.45 3.73
N PRO A 249 -3.94 -15.53 4.48
CA PRO A 249 -3.02 -16.05 5.49
C PRO A 249 -1.77 -16.68 4.87
N ARG A 250 -1.90 -17.32 3.70
CA ARG A 250 -0.77 -17.91 2.97
C ARG A 250 0.12 -16.82 2.39
N VAL A 251 -0.48 -15.77 1.82
CA VAL A 251 0.24 -14.59 1.30
C VAL A 251 1.08 -13.96 2.42
N GLU A 252 0.48 -13.69 3.57
CA GLU A 252 1.21 -13.09 4.69
C GLU A 252 2.40 -13.93 5.15
N ARG A 253 2.24 -15.26 5.24
CA ARG A 253 3.33 -16.16 5.61
C ARG A 253 4.47 -16.13 4.59
N LEU A 254 4.15 -16.10 3.30
CA LEU A 254 5.14 -16.03 2.21
C LEU A 254 5.90 -14.70 2.25
N VAL A 255 5.18 -13.58 2.44
CA VAL A 255 5.77 -12.25 2.64
C VAL A 255 6.72 -12.25 3.84
N HIS A 256 6.31 -12.79 4.98
CA HIS A 256 7.17 -12.88 6.16
C HIS A 256 8.42 -13.74 5.95
N ALA A 257 8.30 -14.81 5.16
CA ALA A 257 9.42 -15.66 4.80
C ALA A 257 10.40 -14.94 3.87
N GLN A 258 9.92 -14.27 2.83
CA GLN A 258 10.78 -13.52 1.89
C GLN A 258 11.46 -12.33 2.57
N LEU A 259 10.77 -11.67 3.48
CA LEU A 259 11.31 -10.54 4.25
C LEU A 259 12.06 -10.97 5.52
N TRP A 260 12.46 -12.25 5.64
CA TRP A 260 13.05 -12.80 6.86
C TRP A 260 14.23 -11.97 7.42
N ALA A 261 15.11 -11.50 6.54
CA ALA A 261 16.30 -10.73 6.93
C ALA A 261 15.96 -9.37 7.58
N ARG A 262 14.76 -8.84 7.36
CA ARG A 262 14.30 -7.54 7.88
C ARG A 262 13.36 -7.67 9.08
N ARG A 263 13.13 -8.89 9.58
CA ARG A 263 12.22 -9.14 10.68
C ARG A 263 12.71 -8.52 11.97
N LYS A 264 11.79 -7.80 12.61
CA LYS A 264 11.90 -7.25 13.94
C LYS A 264 10.81 -7.85 14.83
N ARG A 265 11.07 -7.85 16.13
CA ARG A 265 10.06 -8.01 17.15
C ARG A 265 10.14 -6.81 18.08
N GLU A 266 9.00 -6.43 18.61
CA GLU A 266 8.96 -5.57 19.77
C GLU A 266 9.46 -6.38 20.97
N GLU A 267 10.34 -5.79 21.76
CA GLU A 267 10.89 -6.47 22.94
C GLU A 267 9.80 -6.70 23.99
N GLN A 268 9.06 -5.64 24.31
CA GLN A 268 7.91 -5.70 25.20
C GLN A 268 6.87 -4.66 24.78
N CYS A 269 5.66 -5.13 24.45
CA CYS A 269 4.52 -4.26 24.22
C CYS A 269 4.12 -3.59 25.54
N LEU A 270 4.04 -2.26 25.54
CA LEU A 270 3.64 -1.46 26.70
C LEU A 270 2.20 -1.71 27.17
N GLY A 271 1.29 -2.07 26.25
CA GLY A 271 -0.10 -2.39 26.59
C GLY A 271 -0.32 -3.83 27.07
N CYS A 272 -0.03 -4.83 26.23
CA CYS A 272 -0.32 -6.24 26.54
C CYS A 272 0.83 -7.00 27.23
N GLY A 273 2.00 -6.38 27.40
CA GLY A 273 3.21 -7.00 27.98
C GLY A 273 3.90 -8.04 27.10
N GLY A 274 3.34 -8.39 25.93
CA GLY A 274 3.88 -9.42 25.03
C GLY A 274 4.90 -8.90 24.02
N GLY A 275 5.77 -9.77 23.52
CA GLY A 275 6.68 -9.46 22.42
C GLY A 275 5.98 -9.64 21.06
N HIS A 276 5.41 -8.56 20.53
CA HIS A 276 4.78 -8.61 19.22
C HIS A 276 5.81 -8.87 18.12
N LYS A 277 5.55 -9.92 17.34
CA LYS A 277 6.38 -10.31 16.21
C LYS A 277 5.81 -9.68 14.94
N GLU A 278 6.48 -9.89 13.81
CA GLU A 278 5.98 -9.50 12.48
C GLU A 278 6.11 -8.00 12.18
N PHE A 279 7.12 -7.35 12.76
CA PHE A 279 7.56 -6.03 12.33
C PHE A 279 8.70 -6.16 11.33
N PHE A 280 8.84 -5.17 10.46
CA PHE A 280 9.86 -5.13 9.42
C PHE A 280 10.37 -3.70 9.28
N GLU A 281 11.67 -3.50 9.40
CA GLU A 281 12.31 -2.18 9.25
C GLU A 281 12.69 -1.99 7.77
N MET A 282 11.85 -1.30 7.02
CA MET A 282 12.01 -1.13 5.56
C MET A 282 11.05 -0.07 5.00
N ARG A 283 11.25 0.30 3.72
CA ARG A 283 10.41 1.30 3.05
C ARG A 283 9.06 0.69 2.68
N LEU A 284 7.99 1.49 2.71
CA LEU A 284 6.63 1.02 2.44
C LEU A 284 6.48 0.42 1.02
N HIS A 285 7.14 1.00 0.02
CA HIS A 285 7.06 0.49 -1.35
C HIS A 285 7.73 -0.88 -1.50
N GLU A 286 8.84 -1.14 -0.78
CA GLU A 286 9.51 -2.45 -0.76
C GLU A 286 8.57 -3.52 -0.19
N VAL A 287 7.83 -3.21 0.89
CA VAL A 287 6.82 -4.12 1.46
C VAL A 287 5.67 -4.37 0.49
N ASN A 288 5.12 -3.30 -0.09
CA ASN A 288 3.98 -3.40 -1.00
C ASN A 288 4.34 -4.20 -2.26
N ALA A 289 5.57 -4.11 -2.76
CA ALA A 289 6.03 -4.92 -3.88
C ALA A 289 5.99 -6.42 -3.56
N VAL A 290 6.48 -6.83 -2.39
CA VAL A 290 6.46 -8.24 -1.98
C VAL A 290 5.04 -8.73 -1.66
N ILE A 291 4.19 -7.89 -1.05
CA ILE A 291 2.77 -8.24 -0.85
C ILE A 291 2.06 -8.40 -2.20
N GLY A 292 2.27 -7.46 -3.12
CA GLY A 292 1.71 -7.47 -4.47
C GLY A 292 2.10 -8.73 -5.23
N LEU A 293 3.39 -9.06 -5.25
CA LEU A 293 3.93 -10.26 -5.87
C LEU A 293 3.16 -11.53 -5.49
N TRP A 294 3.00 -11.77 -4.18
CA TRP A 294 2.31 -12.96 -3.70
C TRP A 294 0.79 -12.88 -3.83
N ALA A 295 0.20 -11.71 -3.67
CA ALA A 295 -1.24 -11.51 -3.83
C ALA A 295 -1.67 -11.75 -5.29
N GLU A 296 -0.93 -11.18 -6.25
CA GLU A 296 -1.15 -11.38 -7.69
C GLU A 296 -1.00 -12.85 -8.08
N TRP A 297 0.01 -13.54 -7.54
CA TRP A 297 0.16 -14.98 -7.79
C TRP A 297 -1.04 -15.80 -7.31
N MET A 298 -1.65 -15.43 -6.18
CA MET A 298 -2.85 -16.13 -5.68
C MET A 298 -4.07 -15.97 -6.60
N GLU A 299 -4.13 -14.93 -7.42
CA GLU A 299 -5.21 -14.76 -8.41
C GLU A 299 -5.15 -15.81 -9.54
N HIS A 300 -4.00 -16.46 -9.73
CA HIS A 300 -3.90 -17.61 -10.63
C HIS A 300 -4.52 -18.89 -10.07
N ASN A 301 -5.07 -18.85 -8.85
CA ASN A 301 -5.61 -20.01 -8.14
C ASN A 301 -4.63 -21.20 -8.17
N PRO A 302 -3.42 -21.05 -7.59
CA PRO A 302 -2.35 -22.03 -7.74
C PRO A 302 -2.57 -23.34 -6.97
N TYR A 303 -3.60 -23.40 -6.11
CA TYR A 303 -3.97 -24.59 -5.34
C TYR A 303 -5.31 -25.15 -5.83
N ASP A 304 -5.47 -26.46 -5.74
CA ASP A 304 -6.72 -27.17 -6.03
C ASP A 304 -7.71 -27.13 -4.85
N GLU A 305 -8.85 -27.81 -5.00
CA GLU A 305 -9.89 -27.93 -3.97
C GLU A 305 -9.42 -28.65 -2.69
N TYR A 306 -8.40 -29.52 -2.80
CA TYR A 306 -7.77 -30.21 -1.68
C TYR A 306 -6.69 -29.36 -1.01
N GLY A 307 -6.41 -28.17 -1.55
CA GLY A 307 -5.36 -27.27 -1.10
C GLY A 307 -3.96 -27.78 -1.44
N LEU A 308 -3.82 -28.64 -2.45
CA LEU A 308 -2.55 -29.06 -3.01
C LEU A 308 -2.14 -28.08 -4.12
N LEU A 309 -0.85 -27.82 -4.25
CA LEU A 309 -0.33 -27.00 -5.34
C LEU A 309 -0.62 -27.71 -6.67
N LYS A 310 -1.19 -27.03 -7.67
CA LYS A 310 -1.50 -27.66 -8.97
C LYS A 310 -0.24 -28.06 -9.72
N THR A 311 -0.36 -29.06 -10.59
CA THR A 311 0.76 -29.68 -11.31
C THR A 311 1.62 -28.66 -12.06
N GLU A 312 1.00 -27.72 -12.79
CA GLU A 312 1.74 -26.70 -13.55
C GLU A 312 2.63 -25.82 -12.63
N TRP A 313 2.17 -25.55 -11.42
CA TRP A 313 2.93 -24.81 -10.42
C TRP A 313 3.96 -25.67 -9.71
N GLN A 314 3.70 -26.97 -9.54
CA GLN A 314 4.68 -27.90 -8.99
C GLN A 314 5.89 -28.05 -9.92
N GLU A 315 5.64 -28.20 -11.23
CA GLU A 315 6.69 -28.29 -12.26
C GLU A 315 7.53 -27.01 -12.27
N LYS A 316 6.89 -25.84 -12.37
CA LYS A 316 7.58 -24.54 -12.29
C LYS A 316 8.36 -24.37 -10.99
N LEU A 317 7.83 -24.88 -9.86
CA LEU A 317 8.50 -24.81 -8.56
C LEU A 317 9.76 -25.68 -8.52
N GLN A 318 9.82 -26.79 -9.26
CA GLN A 318 11.04 -27.62 -9.35
C GLN A 318 12.18 -26.87 -10.03
N GLU A 319 11.87 -26.10 -11.08
CA GLU A 319 12.83 -25.36 -11.90
C GLU A 319 13.39 -24.10 -11.24
N VAL A 320 12.80 -23.64 -10.13
CA VAL A 320 13.27 -22.45 -9.41
C VAL A 320 14.74 -22.60 -8.97
N ASP A 321 15.60 -21.72 -9.47
CA ASP A 321 16.97 -21.55 -8.96
C ASP A 321 16.94 -20.85 -7.60
N LEU A 322 17.26 -21.60 -6.56
CA LEU A 322 17.27 -21.10 -5.19
C LEU A 322 18.41 -20.11 -4.90
N ASN A 323 19.41 -20.02 -5.78
CA ASN A 323 20.51 -19.06 -5.63
C ASN A 323 20.16 -17.69 -6.22
N ASP A 324 19.18 -17.62 -7.13
CA ASP A 324 18.70 -16.35 -7.66
C ASP A 324 17.87 -15.59 -6.60
N PRO A 325 18.27 -14.36 -6.22
CA PRO A 325 17.51 -13.54 -5.28
C PRO A 325 16.12 -13.16 -5.79
N ASN A 326 15.91 -13.11 -7.11
CA ASN A 326 14.68 -12.67 -7.75
C ASN A 326 13.83 -13.84 -8.29
N CYS A 327 14.20 -15.08 -7.97
CA CYS A 327 13.55 -16.27 -8.52
C CYS A 327 12.02 -16.32 -8.30
N TRP A 328 11.53 -15.65 -7.25
CA TRP A 328 10.09 -15.56 -6.99
C TRP A 328 9.34 -14.66 -7.98
N GLU A 329 9.98 -13.64 -8.54
CA GLU A 329 9.38 -12.81 -9.61
C GLU A 329 9.13 -13.63 -10.86
N THR A 330 10.11 -14.44 -11.26
CA THR A 330 9.97 -15.38 -12.38
C THR A 330 8.99 -16.48 -12.07
N PHE A 331 9.02 -17.04 -10.85
CA PHE A 331 8.09 -18.09 -10.43
C PHE A 331 6.65 -17.60 -10.46
N THR A 332 6.34 -16.41 -9.96
CA THR A 332 4.94 -15.92 -9.90
C THR A 332 4.42 -15.37 -11.21
N ALA A 333 5.29 -15.01 -12.15
CA ALA A 333 4.88 -14.52 -13.46
C ALA A 333 3.95 -15.52 -14.17
N LYS A 334 2.93 -15.00 -14.86
CA LYS A 334 2.03 -15.82 -15.67
C LYS A 334 2.82 -16.52 -16.79
N PHE A 335 2.46 -17.76 -17.09
CA PHE A 335 2.92 -18.49 -18.28
C PHE A 335 2.62 -17.71 -19.56
#